data_AF-A0A4Y2W2B6-F1
#
_entry.id   AF-A0A4Y2W2B6-F1
#
_cell.length_a   1.000
_cell.length_b   1.000
_cell.length_c   1.000
_cell.angle_alpha   90.00
_cell.angle_beta   90.00
_cell.angle_gamma   90.00
#
_symmetry.space_group_name_H-M   'P 1'
#
loop_
_entity.id
_entity.type
_entity.pdbx_description
1 polymer ?
#
loop_
_entity_poly.entity_id
_entity_poly.type
_entity_poly.pdbx_seq_one_letter_code
_entity_poly.pdbx_strand_id
1 'polypeptide(L)'
;MSDVFHSLAKTFGIHLSHTAAYHPQTNDAIERWHRILKAAIMCHTSEHWVSALPAVLLGLLTVFKEDLQCSPAEMVYGENICLPSQFFVQQEPRAADNGFIKNLKTHIQQLRATPTSNHSAKPTLV
;
A
#
# COMPACT_ATOMS: atom_id res chain seq x y z
N MET A 1 -14.81 -2.59 35.94
CA MET A 1 -15.12 -1.94 34.64
C MET A 1 -16.13 -0.85 34.92
N SER A 2 -16.03 0.32 34.31
CA SER A 2 -17.03 1.38 34.52
C SER A 2 -18.34 1.03 33.83
N ASP A 3 -19.48 1.39 34.46
CA ASP A 3 -20.81 1.15 33.89
C ASP A 3 -20.97 1.83 32.52
N VAL A 4 -20.33 2.98 32.34
CA VAL A 4 -20.27 3.72 31.07
C VAL A 4 -19.68 2.86 29.95
N PHE A 5 -18.58 2.16 30.22
CA PHE A 5 -17.91 1.34 29.19
C PHE A 5 -18.74 0.09 28.86
N HIS A 6 -19.40 -0.49 29.85
CA HIS A 6 -20.29 -1.64 29.63
C HIS A 6 -21.53 -1.24 28.82
N SER A 7 -22.13 -0.09 29.11
CA SER A 7 -23.25 0.48 28.34
C SER A 7 -22.85 0.76 26.89
N LEU A 8 -21.65 1.33 26.68
CA LEU A 8 -21.11 1.59 25.36
C LEU A 8 -20.93 0.29 24.56
N ALA A 9 -20.26 -0.71 25.15
CA ALA A 9 -20.04 -2.00 24.51
C ALA A 9 -21.37 -2.68 24.13
N LYS A 10 -22.36 -2.65 25.03
CA LYS A 10 -23.70 -3.18 24.77
C LYS A 10 -24.40 -2.45 23.61
N THR A 11 -24.25 -1.12 23.54
CA THR A 11 -24.85 -0.29 22.48
C THR A 11 -24.29 -0.66 21.10
N PHE A 12 -23.00 -0.95 21.01
CA PHE A 12 -22.34 -1.36 19.77
C PHE A 12 -22.33 -2.89 19.54
N GLY A 13 -22.97 -3.67 20.41
CA GLY A 13 -22.98 -5.14 20.31
C GLY A 13 -21.61 -5.79 20.51
N ILE A 14 -20.68 -5.11 21.18
CA ILE A 14 -19.31 -5.59 21.41
C ILE A 14 -19.31 -6.56 22.58
N HIS A 15 -18.85 -7.79 22.33
CA HIS A 15 -18.59 -8.76 23.39
C HIS A 15 -17.26 -8.45 24.09
N LEU A 16 -17.31 -8.18 25.39
CA LEU A 16 -16.14 -7.88 26.19
C LEU A 16 -15.55 -9.17 26.76
N SER A 17 -14.36 -9.54 26.32
CA SER A 17 -13.61 -10.66 26.86
C SER A 17 -12.61 -10.17 27.91
N HIS A 18 -12.66 -10.80 29.09
CA HIS A 18 -11.76 -10.47 30.20
C HIS A 18 -10.69 -11.53 30.35
N THR A 19 -9.45 -11.09 30.57
CA THR A 19 -8.38 -11.98 31.00
C THR A 19 -8.42 -12.17 32.52
N ALA A 20 -8.01 -13.35 32.98
CA ALA A 20 -7.93 -13.62 34.40
C ALA A 20 -6.90 -12.69 35.06
N ALA A 21 -7.20 -12.24 36.28
CA ALA A 21 -6.28 -11.42 37.05
C ALA A 21 -4.93 -12.17 37.24
N TYR A 22 -3.81 -11.46 37.12
CA TYR A 22 -2.46 -12.00 37.25
C TYR A 22 -2.09 -13.11 36.25
N HIS A 23 -2.80 -13.20 35.12
CA HIS A 23 -2.49 -14.14 34.04
C HIS A 23 -2.15 -13.39 32.73
N PRO A 24 -0.98 -12.73 32.66
CA PRO A 24 -0.58 -11.91 31.50
C PRO A 24 -0.42 -12.73 30.21
N GLN A 25 -0.18 -14.04 30.34
CA GLN A 25 -0.01 -14.98 29.23
C GLN A 25 -1.21 -14.99 28.27
N THR A 26 -2.43 -14.70 28.74
CA THR A 26 -3.61 -14.63 27.84
C THR A 26 -3.50 -13.48 26.82
N ASN A 27 -2.71 -12.43 27.12
CA ASN A 27 -2.52 -11.27 26.24
C ASN A 27 -1.13 -11.20 25.63
N ASP A 28 -0.35 -12.28 25.66
CA ASP A 28 1.07 -12.27 25.27
C ASP A 28 1.32 -11.72 23.85
N ALA A 29 0.46 -12.05 22.89
CA ALA A 29 0.56 -11.55 21.52
C ALA A 29 0.43 -10.01 21.45
N ILE A 30 -0.50 -9.44 22.21
CA ILE A 30 -0.73 -7.99 22.29
C ILE A 30 0.42 -7.33 23.03
N GLU A 31 0.91 -7.92 24.13
CA GLU A 31 2.06 -7.42 24.88
C GLU A 31 3.34 -7.41 24.04
N ARG A 32 3.59 -8.47 23.25
CA ARG A 32 4.70 -8.55 22.30
C ARG A 32 4.58 -7.48 21.22
N TRP A 33 3.40 -7.28 20.66
CA TRP A 33 3.16 -6.22 19.67
C TRP A 33 3.39 -4.82 20.28
N HIS A 34 2.89 -4.57 21.49
CA HIS A 34 3.14 -3.32 22.20
C HIS A 34 4.62 -3.06 22.47
N ARG A 35 5.41 -4.10 22.78
CA ARG A 35 6.87 -3.98 22.97
C ARG A 35 7.55 -3.51 21.68
N ILE A 36 7.16 -4.07 20.53
CA ILE A 36 7.68 -3.66 19.21
C ILE A 36 7.29 -2.21 18.92
N LEU A 37 6.02 -1.85 19.14
CA LEU A 37 5.53 -0.49 18.93
C LEU A 37 6.31 0.53 19.77
N LYS A 38 6.49 0.26 21.07
CA LYS A 38 7.27 1.12 21.96
C LYS A 38 8.72 1.27 21.50
N ALA A 39 9.37 0.18 21.10
CA ALA A 39 10.74 0.24 20.58
C ALA A 39 10.84 1.11 19.33
N ALA A 40 9.92 0.97 18.38
CA ALA A 40 9.88 1.77 17.15
C ALA A 40 9.63 3.27 17.43
N ILE A 41 8.81 3.58 18.42
CA ILE A 41 8.59 4.96 18.89
C ILE A 41 9.86 5.50 19.56
N MET A 42 10.54 4.71 20.40
CA MET A 42 11.78 5.13 21.07
C MET A 42 12.93 5.42 20.09
N CYS A 43 12.92 4.80 18.91
CA CYS A 43 13.87 5.14 17.83
C CYS A 43 13.65 6.55 17.26
N HIS A 44 12.47 7.15 17.44
CA HIS A 44 12.22 8.54 17.06
C HIS A 44 12.65 9.47 18.19
N THR A 45 13.78 10.16 18.01
CA THR A 45 14.40 11.12 18.95
C THR A 45 13.61 12.43 19.16
N SER A 46 12.36 12.49 18.72
CA SER A 46 11.51 13.67 18.71
C SER A 46 10.71 13.84 20.00
N GLU A 47 10.68 15.05 20.54
CA GLU A 47 9.79 15.46 21.65
C GLU A 47 8.29 15.24 21.31
N HIS A 48 7.96 15.18 20.02
CA HIS A 48 6.61 15.00 19.50
C HIS A 48 6.40 13.61 18.88
N TRP A 49 6.60 12.54 19.66
CA TRP A 49 6.38 11.16 19.22
C TRP A 49 5.00 10.91 18.57
N VAL A 50 3.97 11.66 18.96
CA VAL A 50 2.62 11.59 18.40
C VAL A 50 2.61 11.92 16.90
N SER A 51 3.44 12.88 16.46
CA SER A 51 3.55 13.25 15.05
C SER A 51 4.20 12.15 14.19
N ALA A 52 5.09 11.36 14.80
CA ALA A 52 5.74 10.22 14.14
C ALA A 52 4.88 8.94 14.18
N LEU A 53 3.83 8.90 15.01
CA LEU A 53 3.01 7.71 15.23
C LEU A 53 2.40 7.15 13.94
N PRO A 54 1.82 7.96 13.02
CA PRO A 54 1.28 7.43 11.77
C PRO A 54 2.36 6.75 10.90
N ALA A 55 3.56 7.31 10.84
CA ALA A 55 4.67 6.75 10.07
C ALA A 55 5.19 5.45 10.69
N VAL A 56 5.32 5.40 12.03
CA VAL A 56 5.71 4.19 12.76
C VAL A 56 4.69 3.07 12.56
N LEU A 57 3.40 3.38 12.72
CA LEU A 57 2.33 2.40 12.51
C LEU A 57 2.29 1.90 11.08
N LEU A 58 2.44 2.79 10.09
CA LEU A 58 2.51 2.41 8.69
C LEU A 58 3.65 1.41 8.45
N GLY A 59 4.86 1.73 8.95
CA GLY A 59 6.01 0.82 8.85
C GLY A 59 5.72 -0.55 9.46
N LEU A 60 5.18 -0.59 10.69
CA LEU A 60 4.86 -1.84 11.38
C LEU A 60 3.76 -2.66 10.68
N LEU A 61 2.83 -2.01 9.99
CA LEU A 61 1.73 -2.67 9.28
C LEU A 61 2.14 -3.18 7.90
N THR A 62 3.13 -2.56 7.26
CA THR A 62 3.62 -2.98 5.93
C THR A 62 4.81 -3.93 5.98
N VAL A 63 5.40 -4.15 7.15
CA VAL A 63 6.50 -5.13 7.29
C VAL A 63 5.97 -6.54 7.07
N PHE A 64 6.65 -7.27 6.18
CA PHE A 64 6.40 -8.69 5.94
C PHE A 64 6.74 -9.49 7.20
N LYS A 65 5.81 -10.33 7.67
CA LYS A 65 6.05 -11.24 8.78
C LYS A 65 6.16 -12.66 8.25
N GLU A 66 7.35 -13.23 8.37
CA GLU A 66 7.63 -14.61 7.94
C GLU A 66 6.70 -15.63 8.62
N ASP A 67 6.36 -15.43 9.89
CA ASP A 67 5.42 -16.31 10.61
C ASP A 67 4.03 -16.38 9.94
N LEU A 68 3.59 -15.29 9.32
CA LEU A 68 2.28 -15.15 8.68
C LEU A 68 2.35 -15.31 7.15
N GLN A 69 3.56 -15.31 6.57
CA GLN A 69 3.83 -15.23 5.13
C GLN A 69 3.12 -14.05 4.45
N CYS A 70 2.80 -12.99 5.22
CA CYS A 70 2.18 -11.76 4.73
C CYS A 70 2.45 -10.61 5.71
N SER A 71 2.23 -9.38 5.26
CA SER A 71 2.16 -8.20 6.10
C SER A 71 0.76 -8.01 6.69
N PRO A 72 0.64 -7.40 7.88
CA PRO A 72 -0.66 -7.06 8.47
C PRO A 72 -1.56 -6.23 7.53
N ALA A 73 -0.97 -5.33 6.74
CA ALA A 73 -1.67 -4.55 5.73
C ALA A 73 -2.28 -5.43 4.64
N GLU A 74 -1.50 -6.33 4.04
CA GLU A 74 -2.00 -7.29 3.04
C GLU A 74 -3.10 -8.17 3.62
N MET A 75 -2.97 -8.60 4.88
CA MET A 75 -3.98 -9.45 5.53
C MET A 75 -5.33 -8.73 5.71
N VAL A 76 -5.33 -7.42 5.94
CA VAL A 76 -6.55 -6.62 6.14
C VAL A 76 -7.18 -6.21 4.80
N TYR A 77 -6.36 -5.79 3.84
CA TYR A 77 -6.84 -5.22 2.58
C TYR A 77 -6.86 -6.21 1.41
N GLY A 78 -6.22 -7.37 1.55
CA GLY A 78 -6.10 -8.40 0.51
C GLY A 78 -5.03 -8.10 -0.55
N GLU A 79 -4.38 -6.94 -0.49
CA GLU A 79 -3.37 -6.49 -1.46
C GLU A 79 -2.24 -5.72 -0.80
N ASN A 80 -1.09 -5.66 -1.48
CA ASN A 80 0.05 -4.86 -1.06
C ASN A 80 -0.28 -3.36 -1.11
N ILE A 81 -0.20 -2.67 0.03
CA ILE A 81 -0.34 -1.22 0.07
C ILE A 81 0.90 -0.58 -0.59
N CYS A 82 0.67 0.33 -1.54
CA CYS A 82 1.73 1.16 -2.10
C CYS A 82 2.20 2.20 -1.08
N LEU A 83 3.47 2.09 -0.67
CA LEU A 83 4.07 3.07 0.24
C LEU A 83 4.51 4.33 -0.53
N PRO A 84 4.40 5.54 0.06
CA PRO A 84 4.95 6.77 -0.53
C PRO A 84 6.40 6.60 -1.01
N SER A 85 7.22 5.87 -0.26
CA SER A 85 8.62 5.58 -0.61
C SER A 85 8.79 4.77 -1.90
N GLN A 86 7.81 3.95 -2.30
CA GLN A 86 7.85 3.18 -3.54
C GLN A 86 7.57 4.03 -4.79
N PHE A 87 6.87 5.16 -4.63
CA PHE A 87 6.65 6.10 -5.74
C PHE A 87 7.91 6.89 -6.08
N PHE A 88 8.78 7.14 -5.10
CA PHE A 88 10.01 7.91 -5.28
C PHE A 88 11.24 7.04 -5.57
N VAL A 89 11.08 5.73 -5.69
CA VAL A 89 12.12 4.91 -6.33
C VAL A 89 12.17 5.40 -7.77
N GLN A 90 13.17 6.23 -8.07
CA GLN A 90 13.60 6.43 -9.45
C GLN A 90 13.75 5.03 -10.02
N GLN A 91 12.83 4.64 -10.90
CA GLN A 91 13.14 3.56 -11.79
C GLN A 91 14.42 4.03 -12.46
N GLU A 92 15.55 3.39 -12.15
CA GLU A 92 16.66 3.28 -13.09
C GLU A 92 15.96 3.13 -14.43
N PRO A 93 16.13 4.07 -15.39
CA PRO A 93 15.38 4.04 -16.62
C PRO A 93 15.62 2.65 -17.18
N ARG A 94 14.66 1.74 -17.00
CA ARG A 94 14.69 0.40 -17.57
C ARG A 94 14.86 0.75 -19.00
N ALA A 95 16.08 0.56 -19.54
CA ALA A 95 16.44 1.00 -20.87
C ALA A 95 15.31 0.48 -21.73
N ALA A 96 14.40 1.37 -22.10
CA ALA A 96 13.06 0.96 -22.51
C ALA A 96 13.33 0.01 -23.64
N ASP A 97 13.00 -1.28 -23.47
CA ASP A 97 13.60 -2.32 -24.31
C ASP A 97 13.41 -1.87 -25.74
N ASN A 98 14.51 -1.39 -26.33
CA ASN A 98 14.43 -0.65 -27.58
C ASN A 98 13.90 -1.60 -28.66
N GLY A 99 13.99 -2.92 -28.42
CA GLY A 99 13.34 -3.97 -29.17
C GLY A 99 11.82 -3.86 -29.19
N PHE A 100 11.14 -3.65 -28.05
CA PHE A 100 9.68 -3.52 -28.01
C PHE A 100 9.19 -2.29 -28.79
N ILE A 101 9.77 -1.12 -28.51
CA ILE A 101 9.39 0.11 -29.21
C ILE A 101 9.72 0.03 -30.71
N LYS A 102 10.86 -0.57 -31.09
CA LYS A 102 11.19 -0.81 -32.50
C LYS A 102 10.20 -1.77 -33.16
N ASN A 103 9.86 -2.89 -32.52
CA ASN A 103 8.90 -3.86 -33.05
C ASN A 103 7.51 -3.23 -33.24
N LEU A 104 7.06 -2.44 -32.26
CA LEU A 104 5.78 -1.76 -32.31
C LEU A 104 5.75 -0.70 -33.42
N LYS A 105 6.84 0.06 -33.59
CA LYS A 105 6.98 1.02 -34.69
C LYS A 105 6.96 0.33 -36.06
N THR A 106 7.65 -0.80 -36.21
CA THR A 106 7.66 -1.58 -37.45
C THR A 106 6.26 -2.12 -37.77
N HIS A 107 5.53 -2.64 -36.78
CA HIS A 107 4.16 -3.12 -36.97
C HIS A 107 3.21 -2.00 -37.42
N ILE A 108 3.27 -0.83 -36.79
CA ILE A 108 2.44 0.31 -37.16
C ILE A 108 2.80 0.84 -38.55
N GLN A 109 4.07 0.81 -38.94
CA GLN A 109 4.51 1.18 -40.28
C GLN A 109 4.05 0.20 -41.37
N GLN A 110 3.91 -1.09 -41.05
CA GLN A 110 3.35 -2.08 -41.97
C GLN A 110 1.84 -1.92 -42.15
N LEU A 111 1.14 -1.35 -41.16
CA LEU A 111 -0.28 -1.05 -41.22
C LEU A 111 -0.61 0.26 -41.96
N ARG A 112 0.33 0.87 -42.68
CA ARG A 112 0.10 2.14 -43.38
C ARG A 112 -1.06 2.00 -44.37
N ALA A 113 -2.09 2.81 -44.16
CA ALA A 113 -3.27 2.84 -45.02
C ALA A 113 -2.87 3.11 -46.48
N THR A 114 -3.34 2.26 -47.39
CA THR A 114 -3.15 2.41 -48.83
C THR A 114 -3.73 3.76 -49.26
N PRO A 115 -3.01 4.58 -50.06
CA PRO A 115 -3.58 5.82 -50.58
C PRO A 115 -4.80 5.48 -51.42
N THR A 116 -5.98 5.86 -50.98
CA THR A 116 -7.19 5.79 -51.80
C THR A 116 -7.16 6.92 -52.82
N SER A 117 -7.52 6.60 -54.07
CA SER A 117 -7.61 7.55 -55.18
C SER A 117 -8.50 8.74 -54.79
N ASN A 118 -7.91 9.92 -54.64
CA ASN A 118 -8.64 11.17 -54.45
C ASN A 118 -9.16 11.66 -55.81
N HIS A 119 -10.41 11.33 -56.13
CA HIS A 119 -11.10 11.77 -57.36
C HIS A 119 -11.53 13.25 -57.36
N SER A 120 -11.07 14.06 -56.41
CA SER A 120 -11.46 15.46 -56.26
C SER A 120 -10.37 16.42 -56.74
N ALA A 121 -9.84 16.22 -57.95
CA ALA A 121 -9.04 17.25 -58.61
C ALA A 121 -9.98 18.24 -59.30
N LYS A 122 -10.23 19.40 -58.68
CA LYS A 122 -10.86 20.54 -59.37
C LYS A 122 -9.82 21.20 -60.29
N PRO A 123 -10.19 21.59 -61.54
CA PRO A 123 -9.24 22.17 -62.46
C PRO A 123 -8.92 23.62 -62.06
N THR A 124 -7.62 23.93 -62.06
CA THR A 124 -7.08 25.29 -61.93
C THR A 124 -7.55 26.14 -63.10
N LEU A 125 -8.27 27.22 -62.84
CA LEU A 125 -8.51 28.28 -63.81
C LEU A 125 -7.43 29.37 -63.62
N VAL A 126 -6.83 29.73 -64.76
CA VAL A 126 -5.80 30.75 -64.98
C VAL A 126 -6.34 32.16 -64.69
#